data_AF-A0A5J9SC54-F1
#
_entry.id   AF-A0A5J9SC54-F1
#
_cell.length_a   1.000
_cell.length_b   1.000
_cell.length_c   1.000
_cell.angle_alpha   90.00
_cell.angle_beta   90.00
_cell.angle_gamma   90.00
#
_symmetry.space_group_name_H-M   'P 1'
#
loop_
_entity.id
_entity.type
_entity.pdbx_description
1 polymer ?
#
loop_
_entity_poly.entity_id
_entity_poly.type
_entity_poly.pdbx_seq_one_letter_code
_entity_poly.pdbx_strand_id
1 'polypeptide(L)'
;MDIENIGLCGEFQRIIADMESDNMVSNAAGVNRALVLIAGGNLPNPVLLLLLVTGLASNLSKSHHDIDIKIAAHSTLVAIRAFIIRNMCMDPSVRNNTLHAIQSCLMNEEFRRVQRHGGSVRLWEEDRQLSAVRIICMFFRRSPMNIIDARCVIAFASLMLSTYDTVMHACIVALLSLPSIVPSFVFAVAKSYCNQVMGLPPQSFRQISNVLVMFERLKHISLPMVDQPGFSDMAMDVLQALENKNLVLRRKVLNLVVSLLTPLNIDNVLLILRNKLEMAASADTPFEYYQMLERAIRDCHFAYPDRIMPFIRDPKYIAFVDCIDYIKDIVDKNLMICAQLLKGFLMVLRHVRSSPVCSAIVWGISVCCVHELEDQGAIVAITSLFKDLLDQRKIEKLINDGAEVQHDYTLHNNPNSAKEGDAHGMHEEHKMEMEELLFVHLGLAQQVNGGYAIASSSKSIADHDEFESLFMALELERTDNLARVVGSGDPLLADFVLDVLSRLMEMGTE
;
A
#
# COMPACT_ATOMS: atom_id res chain seq x y z
N MET A 1 -51.31 18.76 50.48
CA MET A 1 -50.21 17.80 50.22
C MET A 1 -50.77 16.46 50.64
N ASP A 2 -51.35 15.74 49.67
CA ASP A 2 -52.25 14.61 49.92
C ASP A 2 -51.49 13.37 50.43
N ILE A 3 -52.14 12.54 51.24
CA ILE A 3 -51.60 11.32 51.86
C ILE A 3 -50.95 10.39 50.83
N GLU A 4 -51.48 10.37 49.61
CA GLU A 4 -50.99 9.62 48.46
C GLU A 4 -49.58 10.09 48.01
N ASN A 5 -49.30 11.39 48.12
CA ASN A 5 -48.01 11.99 47.75
C ASN A 5 -46.91 11.72 48.79
N ILE A 6 -47.29 11.56 50.08
CA ILE A 6 -46.37 11.14 51.15
C ILE A 6 -45.98 9.66 50.97
N GLY A 7 -46.94 8.81 50.60
CA GLY A 7 -46.70 7.39 50.29
C GLY A 7 -45.74 7.19 49.13
N LEU A 8 -45.95 7.88 48.01
CA LEU A 8 -45.09 7.82 46.83
C LEU A 8 -43.66 8.32 47.13
N CYS A 9 -43.51 9.37 47.94
CA CYS A 9 -42.21 9.89 48.34
C CYS A 9 -41.37 8.84 49.11
N GLY A 10 -41.99 8.12 50.05
CA GLY A 10 -41.34 7.02 50.78
C GLY A 10 -41.03 5.81 49.90
N GLU A 11 -41.86 5.53 48.89
CA GLU A 11 -41.63 4.45 47.93
C GLU A 11 -40.40 4.75 47.04
N PHE A 12 -40.28 5.97 46.51
CA PHE A 12 -39.09 6.36 45.73
C PHE A 12 -37.80 6.36 46.56
N GLN A 13 -37.86 6.74 47.85
CA GLN A 13 -36.70 6.63 48.75
C GLN A 13 -36.25 5.19 48.93
N ARG A 14 -37.18 4.25 49.12
CA ARG A 14 -36.87 2.82 49.19
C ARG A 14 -36.27 2.30 47.88
N ILE A 15 -36.85 2.68 46.75
CA ILE A 15 -36.34 2.31 45.42
C ILE A 15 -34.90 2.80 45.24
N ILE A 16 -34.57 4.03 45.64
CA ILE A 16 -33.21 4.56 45.55
C ILE A 16 -32.25 3.75 46.43
N ALA A 17 -32.62 3.45 47.68
CA ALA A 17 -31.82 2.63 48.56
C ALA A 17 -31.59 1.21 48.00
N ASP A 18 -32.62 0.61 47.39
CA ASP A 18 -32.50 -0.70 46.74
C ASP A 18 -31.55 -0.65 45.54
N MET A 19 -31.64 0.39 44.70
CA MET A 19 -30.73 0.60 43.55
C MET A 19 -29.27 0.87 43.96
N GLU A 20 -29.03 1.35 45.18
CA GLU A 20 -27.67 1.58 45.71
C GLU A 20 -27.12 0.35 46.44
N SER A 21 -27.97 -0.64 46.75
CA SER A 21 -27.57 -1.89 47.40
C SER A 21 -26.57 -2.70 46.58
N ASP A 22 -25.60 -3.31 47.29
CA ASP A 22 -24.67 -4.29 46.72
C ASP A 22 -25.35 -5.64 46.44
N ASN A 23 -26.54 -5.89 46.99
CA ASN A 23 -27.31 -7.08 46.68
C ASN A 23 -27.97 -6.95 45.31
N MET A 24 -27.49 -7.74 44.34
CA MET A 24 -27.98 -7.73 42.94
C MET A 24 -29.49 -7.96 42.82
N VAL A 25 -30.09 -8.78 43.69
CA VAL A 25 -31.54 -9.07 43.66
C VAL A 25 -32.33 -7.85 44.11
N SER A 26 -31.93 -7.22 45.21
CA SER A 26 -32.55 -5.98 45.70
C SER A 26 -32.39 -4.85 44.68
N ASN A 27 -31.20 -4.73 44.11
CA ASN A 27 -30.89 -3.76 43.06
C ASN A 27 -31.79 -3.93 41.83
N ALA A 28 -31.87 -5.14 41.28
CA ALA A 28 -32.72 -5.44 40.12
C ALA A 28 -34.20 -5.15 40.43
N ALA A 29 -34.66 -5.51 41.63
CA ALA A 29 -36.03 -5.23 42.08
C ALA A 29 -36.28 -3.71 42.19
N GLY A 30 -35.31 -2.93 42.68
CA GLY A 30 -35.36 -1.48 42.74
C GLY A 30 -35.49 -0.85 41.35
N VAL A 31 -34.64 -1.24 40.39
CA VAL A 31 -34.67 -0.73 39.01
C VAL A 31 -36.00 -1.08 38.32
N ASN A 32 -36.51 -2.30 38.50
CA ASN A 32 -37.78 -2.72 37.93
C ASN A 32 -38.98 -1.98 38.55
N ARG A 33 -38.98 -1.77 39.87
CA ARG A 33 -40.01 -0.96 40.53
C ARG A 33 -40.00 0.48 40.03
N ALA A 34 -38.82 1.07 39.86
CA ALA A 34 -38.68 2.40 39.26
C ALA A 34 -39.31 2.46 37.86
N LEU A 35 -39.01 1.47 37.00
CA LEU A 35 -39.57 1.39 35.66
C LEU A 35 -41.10 1.37 35.68
N VAL A 36 -41.70 0.55 36.54
CA VAL A 36 -43.16 0.42 36.66
C VAL A 36 -43.80 1.74 37.11
N LEU A 37 -43.26 2.39 38.15
CA LEU A 37 -43.82 3.66 38.66
C LEU A 37 -43.73 4.78 37.61
N ILE A 38 -42.59 4.90 36.94
CA ILE A 38 -42.41 5.91 35.87
C ILE A 38 -43.33 5.61 34.68
N ALA A 39 -43.48 4.34 34.28
CA ALA A 39 -44.39 3.94 33.21
C ALA A 39 -45.86 4.23 33.56
N GLY A 40 -46.21 4.15 34.84
CA GLY A 40 -47.50 4.57 35.39
C GLY A 40 -47.71 6.09 35.47
N GLY A 41 -46.72 6.90 35.06
CA GLY A 41 -46.80 8.37 35.03
C GLY A 41 -46.50 9.04 36.36
N ASN A 42 -46.02 8.30 37.37
CA ASN A 42 -45.66 8.86 38.67
C ASN A 42 -44.23 9.37 38.63
N LEU A 43 -44.02 10.65 38.95
CA LEU A 43 -42.69 11.20 39.14
C LEU A 43 -42.45 11.64 40.59
N PRO A 44 -41.25 11.40 41.11
CA PRO A 44 -40.87 11.91 42.42
C PRO A 44 -40.66 13.43 42.40
N ASN A 45 -40.57 14.01 43.59
CA ASN A 45 -40.18 15.42 43.74
C ASN A 45 -38.78 15.70 43.13
N PRO A 46 -38.42 16.96 42.85
CA PRO A 46 -37.16 17.33 42.19
C PRO A 46 -35.89 16.72 42.78
N VAL A 47 -35.80 16.64 44.12
CA VAL A 47 -34.62 16.12 44.83
C VAL A 47 -34.49 14.61 44.60
N LEU A 48 -35.58 13.87 44.80
CA LEU A 48 -35.63 12.43 44.60
C LEU A 48 -35.51 12.06 43.13
N LEU A 49 -35.98 12.90 42.21
CA LEU A 49 -35.82 12.71 40.77
C LEU A 49 -34.34 12.74 40.36
N LEU A 50 -33.56 13.68 40.88
CA LEU A 50 -32.14 13.76 40.58
C LEU A 50 -31.38 12.56 41.16
N LEU A 51 -31.73 12.13 42.39
CA LEU A 51 -31.17 10.92 43.01
C LEU A 51 -31.53 9.66 42.24
N LEU A 52 -32.78 9.53 41.80
CA LEU A 52 -33.25 8.44 40.94
C LEU A 52 -32.45 8.37 39.63
N VAL A 53 -32.29 9.51 38.94
CA VAL A 53 -31.46 9.59 37.71
C VAL A 53 -30.01 9.19 37.99
N THR A 54 -29.45 9.61 39.13
CA THR A 54 -28.08 9.28 39.54
C THR A 54 -27.93 7.79 39.82
N GLY A 55 -28.88 7.19 40.54
CA GLY A 55 -28.93 5.75 40.82
C GLY A 55 -29.05 4.91 39.54
N LEU A 56 -29.94 5.30 38.62
CA LEU A 56 -30.08 4.65 37.31
C LEU A 56 -28.78 4.78 36.47
N ALA A 57 -28.14 5.95 36.50
CA ALA A 57 -26.87 6.18 35.83
C ALA A 57 -25.74 5.31 36.38
N SER A 58 -25.67 5.16 37.70
CA SER A 58 -24.72 4.26 38.38
C SER A 58 -24.92 2.82 37.91
N ASN A 59 -26.16 2.34 37.86
CA ASN A 59 -26.51 0.99 37.39
C ASN A 59 -26.11 0.72 35.92
N LEU A 60 -26.20 1.72 35.04
CA LEU A 60 -25.69 1.61 33.66
C LEU A 60 -24.16 1.51 33.58
N SER A 61 -23.46 2.20 34.49
CA SER A 61 -21.99 2.25 34.50
C SER A 61 -21.32 0.99 35.04
N LYS A 62 -21.99 0.23 35.91
CA LYS A 62 -21.44 -0.97 36.56
C LYS A 62 -21.18 -2.09 35.53
N SER A 63 -19.93 -2.52 35.43
CA SER A 63 -19.48 -3.56 34.48
C SER A 63 -20.18 -4.91 34.71
N HIS A 64 -20.30 -5.34 35.97
CA HIS A 64 -20.79 -6.67 36.37
C HIS A 64 -22.32 -6.82 36.41
N HIS A 65 -23.08 -5.75 36.16
CA HIS A 65 -24.54 -5.83 36.12
C HIS A 65 -25.03 -6.55 34.88
N ASP A 66 -26.09 -7.34 35.07
CA ASP A 66 -26.82 -8.06 34.03
C ASP A 66 -27.33 -7.11 32.93
N ILE A 67 -27.41 -7.64 31.71
CA ILE A 67 -27.92 -6.93 30.54
C ILE A 67 -29.36 -6.47 30.79
N ASP A 68 -30.18 -7.30 31.44
CA ASP A 68 -31.59 -6.97 31.73
C ASP A 68 -31.73 -5.77 32.67
N ILE A 69 -30.88 -5.67 33.70
CA ILE A 69 -30.86 -4.53 34.63
C ILE A 69 -30.46 -3.26 33.88
N LYS A 70 -29.48 -3.34 32.96
CA LYS A 70 -29.06 -2.21 32.14
C LYS A 70 -30.15 -1.77 31.16
N ILE A 71 -30.85 -2.71 30.54
CA ILE A 71 -32.01 -2.43 29.66
C ILE A 71 -33.11 -1.74 30.45
N ALA A 72 -33.43 -2.25 31.64
CA ALA A 72 -34.44 -1.65 32.52
C ALA A 72 -34.04 -0.22 32.93
N ALA A 73 -32.81 -0.02 33.40
CA ALA A 73 -32.32 1.31 33.79
C ALA A 73 -32.32 2.32 32.63
N HIS A 74 -31.91 1.89 31.43
CA HIS A 74 -31.96 2.69 30.22
C HIS A 74 -33.42 3.07 29.86
N SER A 75 -34.33 2.09 29.88
CA SER A 75 -35.74 2.30 29.57
C SER A 75 -36.39 3.27 30.55
N THR A 76 -36.08 3.17 31.84
CA THR A 76 -36.56 4.10 32.87
C THR A 76 -36.06 5.52 32.61
N LEU A 77 -34.78 5.72 32.26
CA LEU A 77 -34.24 7.05 31.93
C LEU A 77 -34.90 7.66 30.70
N VAL A 78 -35.16 6.85 29.66
CA VAL A 78 -35.88 7.30 28.45
C VAL A 78 -37.32 7.70 28.80
N ALA A 79 -38.00 6.92 29.64
CA ALA A 79 -39.36 7.23 30.08
C ALA A 79 -39.41 8.52 30.91
N ILE A 80 -38.48 8.71 31.86
CA ILE A 80 -38.33 9.96 32.62
C ILE A 80 -38.14 11.14 31.67
N ARG A 81 -37.21 11.03 30.70
CA ARG A 81 -36.97 12.10 29.71
C ARG A 81 -38.23 12.44 28.91
N ALA A 82 -38.94 11.43 28.41
CA ALA A 82 -40.17 11.63 27.64
C ALA A 82 -41.26 12.33 28.47
N PHE A 83 -41.40 11.95 29.74
CA PHE A 83 -42.35 12.59 30.63
C PHE A 83 -41.99 14.06 30.91
N ILE A 84 -40.72 14.35 31.22
CA ILE A 84 -40.26 15.72 31.50
C ILE A 84 -40.47 16.63 30.27
N ILE A 85 -40.22 16.14 29.06
CA ILE A 85 -40.46 16.89 27.82
C ILE A 85 -41.94 17.22 27.64
N ARG A 86 -42.84 16.30 28.00
CA ARG A 86 -44.29 16.50 27.91
C ARG A 86 -44.84 17.39 29.02
N ASN A 87 -44.23 17.39 30.20
CA ASN A 87 -44.73 18.09 31.37
C ASN A 87 -44.05 19.46 31.57
N MET A 88 -44.68 20.50 31.01
CA MET A 88 -44.20 21.88 31.03
C MET A 88 -44.44 22.61 32.37
N CYS A 89 -44.93 21.94 33.42
CA CYS A 89 -45.24 22.57 34.72
C CYS A 89 -44.10 22.49 35.75
N MET A 90 -43.01 21.77 35.46
CA MET A 90 -41.84 21.67 36.36
C MET A 90 -41.00 22.95 36.32
N ASP A 91 -40.30 23.29 37.41
CA ASP A 91 -39.35 24.42 37.43
C ASP A 91 -38.34 24.33 36.24
N PRO A 92 -38.13 25.42 35.46
CA PRO A 92 -37.27 25.39 34.29
C PRO A 92 -35.82 25.00 34.58
N SER A 93 -35.26 25.38 35.72
CA SER A 93 -33.87 25.06 36.09
C SER A 93 -33.73 23.57 36.40
N VAL A 94 -34.61 23.03 37.25
CA VAL A 94 -34.67 21.60 37.55
C VAL A 94 -34.88 20.77 36.30
N ARG A 95 -35.81 21.21 35.43
CA ARG A 95 -36.12 20.54 34.16
C ARG A 95 -34.88 20.44 33.28
N ASN A 96 -34.21 21.57 33.02
CA ASN A 96 -33.05 21.62 32.14
C ASN A 96 -31.88 20.83 32.70
N ASN A 97 -31.61 20.94 34.00
CA ASN A 97 -30.54 20.20 34.67
C ASN A 97 -30.79 18.68 34.61
N THR A 98 -32.02 18.25 34.86
CA THR A 98 -32.40 16.83 34.82
C THR A 98 -32.32 16.28 33.40
N LEU A 99 -32.84 17.01 32.40
CA LEU A 99 -32.74 16.63 31.00
C LEU A 99 -31.28 16.54 30.54
N HIS A 100 -30.44 17.49 30.95
CA HIS A 100 -29.01 17.46 30.65
C HIS A 100 -28.30 16.28 31.31
N ALA A 101 -28.63 15.96 32.57
CA ALA A 101 -28.07 14.82 33.29
C ALA A 101 -28.46 13.49 32.62
N ILE A 102 -29.74 13.30 32.27
CA ILE A 102 -30.22 12.12 31.56
C ILE A 102 -29.54 12.01 30.19
N GLN A 103 -29.49 13.10 29.42
CA GLN A 103 -28.83 13.11 28.12
C GLN A 103 -27.35 12.74 28.24
N SER A 104 -26.64 13.27 29.23
CA SER A 104 -25.23 12.96 29.47
C SER A 104 -25.04 11.49 29.84
N CYS A 105 -25.92 10.93 30.68
CA CYS A 105 -25.92 9.52 31.06
C CYS A 105 -26.11 8.60 29.86
N LEU A 106 -27.17 8.84 29.07
CA LEU A 106 -27.47 8.03 27.88
C LEU A 106 -26.35 8.11 26.85
N MET A 107 -25.77 9.30 26.63
CA MET A 107 -24.61 9.48 25.75
C MET A 107 -23.38 8.70 26.22
N ASN A 108 -23.10 8.69 27.53
CA ASN A 108 -22.00 7.91 28.11
C ASN A 108 -22.22 6.40 27.93
N GLU A 109 -23.44 5.92 28.07
CA GLU A 109 -23.74 4.50 27.86
C GLU A 109 -23.65 4.09 26.39
N GLU A 110 -24.19 4.90 25.48
CA GLU A 110 -24.06 4.65 24.05
C GLU A 110 -22.58 4.66 23.61
N PHE A 111 -21.77 5.57 24.16
CA PHE A 111 -20.32 5.56 23.95
C PHE A 111 -19.68 4.26 24.48
N ARG A 112 -20.05 3.79 25.68
CA ARG A 112 -19.58 2.50 26.20
C ARG A 112 -20.02 1.33 25.34
N ARG A 113 -21.23 1.35 24.77
CA ARG A 113 -21.71 0.31 23.85
C ARG A 113 -20.89 0.26 22.57
N VAL A 114 -20.56 1.42 22.01
CA VAL A 114 -19.65 1.56 20.86
C VAL A 114 -18.26 0.99 21.21
N GLN A 115 -17.71 1.33 22.38
CA GLN A 115 -16.43 0.78 22.84
C GLN A 115 -16.45 -0.75 23.01
N ARG A 116 -17.55 -1.32 23.54
CA ARG A 116 -17.68 -2.78 23.74
C ARG A 116 -17.78 -3.55 22.43
N HIS A 117 -18.41 -2.97 21.40
CA HIS A 117 -18.69 -3.66 20.14
C HIS A 117 -17.91 -3.10 18.95
N GLY A 118 -16.76 -2.46 19.18
CA GLY A 118 -16.07 -1.64 18.17
C GLY A 118 -15.97 -2.26 16.77
N GLY A 119 -15.51 -3.51 16.65
CA GLY A 119 -15.39 -4.19 15.36
C GLY A 119 -16.72 -4.45 14.65
N SER A 120 -17.81 -4.60 15.39
CA SER A 120 -19.15 -4.95 14.88
C SER A 120 -20.08 -3.75 14.72
N VAL A 121 -19.65 -2.53 15.03
CA VAL A 121 -20.48 -1.32 14.90
C VAL A 121 -20.96 -1.11 13.46
N ARG A 122 -20.16 -1.53 12.46
CA ARG A 122 -20.55 -1.51 11.03
C ARG A 122 -21.73 -2.40 10.67
N LEU A 123 -22.12 -3.33 11.54
CA LEU A 123 -23.26 -4.23 11.35
C LEU A 123 -24.56 -3.66 11.92
N TRP A 124 -24.49 -2.51 12.60
CA TRP A 124 -25.68 -1.87 13.15
C TRP A 124 -26.54 -1.23 12.05
N GLU A 125 -27.78 -0.90 12.37
CA GLU A 125 -28.65 -0.10 11.50
C GLU A 125 -28.04 1.29 11.23
N GLU A 126 -28.33 1.86 10.07
CA GLU A 126 -27.76 3.13 9.58
C GLU A 126 -27.86 4.27 10.61
N ASP A 127 -29.03 4.49 11.20
CA ASP A 127 -29.25 5.54 12.21
C ASP A 127 -28.37 5.38 13.45
N ARG A 128 -28.11 4.12 13.84
CA ARG A 128 -27.24 3.81 14.98
C ARG A 128 -25.77 4.01 14.63
N GLN A 129 -25.37 3.72 13.39
CA GLN A 129 -24.02 4.02 12.90
C GLN A 129 -23.76 5.52 12.85
N LEU A 130 -24.69 6.30 12.30
CA LEU A 130 -24.61 7.77 12.27
C LEU A 130 -24.55 8.36 13.69
N SER A 131 -25.35 7.81 14.60
CA SER A 131 -25.30 8.18 16.02
C SER A 131 -23.95 7.85 16.64
N ALA A 132 -23.38 6.67 16.35
CA ALA A 132 -22.06 6.26 16.82
C ALA A 132 -20.95 7.22 16.33
N VAL A 133 -20.94 7.59 15.05
CA VAL A 133 -19.99 8.59 14.51
C VAL A 133 -20.08 9.90 15.29
N ARG A 134 -21.30 10.43 15.49
CA ARG A 134 -21.52 11.70 16.21
C ARG A 134 -21.05 11.61 17.66
N ILE A 135 -21.36 10.51 18.34
CA ILE A 135 -20.93 10.27 19.73
C ILE A 135 -19.41 10.24 19.79
N ILE A 136 -18.75 9.40 18.99
CA ILE A 136 -17.29 9.29 18.95
C ILE A 136 -16.65 10.68 18.76
N CYS A 137 -17.12 11.45 17.78
CA CYS A 137 -16.61 12.81 17.51
C CYS A 137 -16.84 13.78 18.67
N MET A 138 -18.01 13.73 19.32
CA MET A 138 -18.31 14.55 20.49
C MET A 138 -17.37 14.24 21.66
N PHE A 139 -17.07 12.96 21.90
CA PHE A 139 -16.19 12.55 22.99
C PHE A 139 -14.73 12.93 22.73
N PHE A 140 -14.27 12.85 21.48
CA PHE A 140 -12.92 13.33 21.10
C PHE A 140 -12.77 14.83 21.30
N ARG A 141 -13.78 15.63 20.93
CA ARG A 141 -13.76 17.09 21.15
C ARG A 141 -13.78 17.47 22.63
N ARG A 142 -14.47 16.67 23.47
CA ARG A 142 -14.60 16.93 24.91
C ARG A 142 -13.36 16.51 25.70
N SER A 143 -12.71 15.43 25.30
CA SER A 143 -11.50 14.95 25.95
C SER A 143 -10.55 14.33 24.91
N PRO A 144 -9.42 14.99 24.62
CA PRO A 144 -8.44 14.44 23.69
C PRO A 144 -7.76 13.17 24.24
N MET A 145 -7.92 12.84 25.52
CA MET A 145 -7.40 11.59 26.09
C MET A 145 -8.14 10.35 25.56
N ASN A 146 -9.41 10.50 25.15
CA ASN A 146 -10.21 9.41 24.57
C ASN A 146 -9.76 9.02 23.16
N ILE A 147 -8.97 9.88 22.51
CA ILE A 147 -8.46 9.69 21.15
C ILE A 147 -7.47 8.52 21.09
N ILE A 148 -6.84 8.19 22.22
CA ILE A 148 -5.89 7.08 22.36
C ILE A 148 -6.62 5.76 22.71
N ASP A 149 -7.94 5.79 22.97
CA ASP A 149 -8.69 4.55 23.23
C ASP A 149 -8.77 3.70 21.97
N ALA A 150 -8.01 2.61 21.96
CA ALA A 150 -7.97 1.65 20.86
C ALA A 150 -9.36 1.15 20.45
N ARG A 151 -10.33 1.05 21.38
CA ARG A 151 -11.70 0.63 21.08
C ARG A 151 -12.43 1.65 20.24
N CYS A 152 -12.23 2.95 20.50
CA CYS A 152 -12.80 4.04 19.72
C CYS A 152 -12.17 4.11 18.33
N VAL A 153 -10.86 3.91 18.23
CA VAL A 153 -10.15 3.82 16.95
C VAL A 153 -10.68 2.65 16.11
N ILE A 154 -10.80 1.46 16.69
CA ILE A 154 -11.35 0.28 16.01
C ILE A 154 -12.80 0.50 15.58
N ALA A 155 -13.63 1.09 16.45
CA ALA A 155 -15.02 1.40 16.14
C ALA A 155 -15.15 2.39 14.99
N PHE A 156 -14.37 3.46 15.03
CA PHE A 156 -14.36 4.47 13.97
C PHE A 156 -13.87 3.87 12.65
N ALA A 157 -12.78 3.10 12.67
CA ALA A 157 -12.29 2.40 11.48
C ALA A 157 -13.28 1.37 10.91
N SER A 158 -14.05 0.69 11.78
CA SER A 158 -15.13 -0.20 11.35
C SER A 158 -16.27 0.58 10.66
N LEU A 159 -16.65 1.74 11.20
CA LEU A 159 -17.64 2.63 10.58
C LEU A 159 -17.19 3.17 9.21
N MET A 160 -15.88 3.37 9.00
CA MET A 160 -15.31 3.70 7.69
C MET A 160 -15.35 2.54 6.68
N LEU A 161 -15.80 1.35 7.09
CA LEU A 161 -16.06 0.21 6.20
C LEU A 161 -17.56 -0.06 6.05
N SER A 162 -18.40 0.91 6.43
CA SER A 162 -19.85 0.79 6.31
C SER A 162 -20.29 0.62 4.85
N THR A 163 -21.34 -0.17 4.66
CA THR A 163 -22.03 -0.30 3.37
C THR A 163 -22.93 0.87 3.04
N TYR A 164 -23.20 1.76 4.01
CA TYR A 164 -24.04 2.93 3.86
C TYR A 164 -23.20 4.17 3.51
N ASP A 165 -23.47 4.76 2.34
CA ASP A 165 -22.70 5.89 1.80
C ASP A 165 -22.86 7.15 2.68
N THR A 166 -24.00 7.29 3.36
CA THR A 166 -24.28 8.34 4.35
C THR A 166 -23.34 8.27 5.56
N VAL A 167 -23.13 7.07 6.11
CA VAL A 167 -22.23 6.82 7.25
C VAL A 167 -20.78 7.07 6.83
N MET A 168 -20.40 6.59 5.65
CA MET A 168 -19.08 6.82 5.07
C MET A 168 -18.79 8.32 4.91
N HIS A 169 -19.73 9.06 4.33
CA HIS A 169 -19.61 10.50 4.18
C HIS A 169 -19.50 11.21 5.53
N ALA A 170 -20.30 10.80 6.52
CA ALA A 170 -20.19 11.32 7.88
C ALA A 170 -18.81 11.06 8.51
N CYS A 171 -18.21 9.88 8.27
CA CYS A 171 -16.86 9.56 8.73
C CYS A 171 -15.80 10.42 8.03
N ILE A 172 -15.93 10.68 6.73
CA ILE A 172 -15.03 11.57 5.98
C ILE A 172 -15.10 12.99 6.55
N VAL A 173 -16.31 13.52 6.72
CA VAL A 173 -16.52 14.87 7.28
C VAL A 173 -15.96 14.94 8.70
N ALA A 174 -16.16 13.89 9.50
CA ALA A 174 -15.57 13.77 10.83
C ALA A 174 -14.04 13.79 10.79
N LEU A 175 -13.42 12.96 9.96
CA LEU A 175 -11.96 12.91 9.79
C LEU A 175 -11.34 14.22 9.32
N LEU A 176 -12.07 15.02 8.54
CA LEU A 176 -11.65 16.36 8.11
C LEU A 176 -11.86 17.44 9.18
N SER A 177 -12.80 17.21 10.11
CA SER A 177 -13.15 18.17 11.17
C SER A 177 -12.40 17.94 12.49
N LEU A 178 -11.96 16.71 12.74
CA LEU A 178 -11.11 16.30 13.87
C LEU A 178 -9.59 16.61 13.78
N PRO A 179 -8.95 16.78 12.59
CA PRO A 179 -7.51 16.63 12.41
C PRO A 179 -6.68 17.81 12.91
N SER A 180 -7.26 18.99 13.19
CA SER A 180 -6.51 20.10 13.79
C SER A 180 -6.04 19.86 15.22
N ILE A 181 -6.46 18.78 15.89
CA ILE A 181 -6.21 18.58 17.32
C ILE A 181 -5.25 17.41 17.59
N VAL A 182 -5.23 16.32 16.78
CA VAL A 182 -4.38 15.14 17.07
C VAL A 182 -3.99 14.31 15.83
N PRO A 183 -2.77 14.48 15.25
CA PRO A 183 -2.25 13.64 14.17
C PRO A 183 -2.16 12.15 14.50
N SER A 184 -1.82 11.80 15.75
CA SER A 184 -1.71 10.41 16.20
C SER A 184 -3.03 9.63 16.09
N PHE A 185 -4.18 10.32 16.14
CA PHE A 185 -5.48 9.70 15.89
C PHE A 185 -5.62 9.23 14.45
N VAL A 186 -5.28 10.10 13.50
CA VAL A 186 -5.41 9.81 12.06
C VAL A 186 -4.55 8.61 11.72
N PHE A 187 -3.32 8.56 12.24
CA PHE A 187 -2.42 7.42 12.06
C PHE A 187 -2.99 6.14 12.69
N ALA A 188 -3.50 6.19 13.93
CA ALA A 188 -4.11 5.03 14.58
C ALA A 188 -5.34 4.51 13.82
N VAL A 189 -6.19 5.42 13.32
CA VAL A 189 -7.37 5.08 12.51
C VAL A 189 -6.96 4.50 11.17
N ALA A 190 -5.99 5.10 10.48
CA ALA A 190 -5.45 4.58 9.22
C ALA A 190 -4.91 3.16 9.38
N LYS A 191 -4.12 2.92 10.43
CA LYS A 191 -3.61 1.58 10.79
C LYS A 191 -4.75 0.58 11.03
N SER A 192 -5.70 0.94 11.88
CA SER A 192 -6.84 0.05 12.19
C SER A 192 -7.70 -0.22 10.96
N TYR A 193 -7.87 0.78 10.10
CA TYR A 193 -8.60 0.66 8.85
C TYR A 193 -7.91 -0.29 7.87
N CYS A 194 -6.61 -0.12 7.64
CA CYS A 194 -5.80 -1.02 6.80
C CYS A 194 -5.88 -2.47 7.29
N ASN A 195 -5.75 -2.70 8.60
CA ASN A 195 -5.89 -4.04 9.19
C ASN A 195 -7.27 -4.66 8.94
N GLN A 196 -8.34 -3.87 8.99
CA GLN A 196 -9.68 -4.35 8.72
C GLN A 196 -9.94 -4.60 7.22
N VAL A 197 -9.31 -3.82 6.33
CA VAL A 197 -9.36 -4.01 4.87
C VAL A 197 -8.70 -5.32 4.45
N MET A 198 -7.63 -5.76 5.14
CA MET A 198 -6.99 -7.06 4.87
C MET A 198 -7.96 -8.24 5.00
N GLY A 199 -8.83 -8.21 6.01
CA GLY A 199 -9.82 -9.26 6.27
C GLY A 199 -11.10 -9.17 5.44
N LEU A 200 -11.22 -8.20 4.54
CA LEU A 200 -12.43 -7.97 3.76
C LEU A 200 -12.55 -8.97 2.59
N PRO A 201 -13.71 -9.62 2.41
CA PRO A 201 -13.90 -10.53 1.29
C PRO A 201 -13.82 -9.80 -0.06
N PRO A 202 -13.13 -10.36 -1.07
CA PRO A 202 -12.77 -9.65 -2.31
C PRO A 202 -13.94 -9.40 -3.28
N GLN A 203 -15.16 -9.86 -2.97
CA GLN A 203 -16.30 -9.89 -3.92
C GLN A 203 -17.34 -8.77 -3.75
N SER A 204 -17.17 -7.84 -2.79
CA SER A 204 -18.14 -6.78 -2.55
C SER A 204 -17.77 -5.48 -3.27
N PHE A 205 -18.25 -5.31 -4.51
CA PHE A 205 -17.95 -4.14 -5.35
C PHE A 205 -18.26 -2.80 -4.66
N ARG A 206 -19.39 -2.69 -3.95
CA ARG A 206 -19.78 -1.47 -3.22
C ARG A 206 -18.81 -1.15 -2.08
N GLN A 207 -18.42 -2.17 -1.31
CA GLN A 207 -17.44 -1.98 -0.24
C GLN A 207 -16.07 -1.59 -0.80
N ILE A 208 -15.65 -2.19 -1.92
CA ILE A 208 -14.40 -1.83 -2.59
C ILE A 208 -14.42 -0.36 -3.04
N SER A 209 -15.49 0.09 -3.69
CA SER A 209 -15.63 1.50 -4.10
C SER A 209 -15.51 2.46 -2.91
N ASN A 210 -16.19 2.16 -1.80
CA ASN A 210 -16.12 2.97 -0.58
C ASN A 210 -14.70 2.96 0.02
N VAL A 211 -14.02 1.80 -0.03
CA VAL A 211 -12.65 1.67 0.44
C VAL A 211 -11.68 2.53 -0.37
N LEU A 212 -11.84 2.53 -1.71
CA LEU A 212 -11.02 3.34 -2.61
C LEU A 212 -11.20 4.85 -2.35
N VAL A 213 -12.44 5.29 -2.10
CA VAL A 213 -12.73 6.68 -1.74
C VAL A 213 -12.04 7.04 -0.42
N MET A 214 -12.09 6.17 0.59
CA MET A 214 -11.41 6.44 1.86
C MET A 214 -9.90 6.49 1.73
N PHE A 215 -9.29 5.66 0.88
CA PHE A 215 -7.85 5.77 0.63
C PHE A 215 -7.46 7.11 0.00
N GLU A 216 -8.26 7.65 -0.94
CA GLU A 216 -8.04 9.02 -1.44
C GLU A 216 -8.19 10.07 -0.34
N ARG A 217 -9.17 9.92 0.55
CA ARG A 217 -9.34 10.86 1.66
C ARG A 217 -8.20 10.77 2.67
N LEU A 218 -7.74 9.57 3.01
CA LEU A 218 -6.57 9.36 3.87
C LEU A 218 -5.32 9.99 3.25
N LYS A 219 -5.12 9.87 1.94
CA LYS A 219 -4.04 10.56 1.21
C LYS A 219 -4.09 12.07 1.45
N HIS A 220 -5.23 12.70 1.16
CA HIS A 220 -5.40 14.14 1.29
C HIS A 220 -5.22 14.65 2.73
N ILE A 221 -5.63 13.86 3.73
CA ILE A 221 -5.54 14.24 5.15
C ILE A 221 -4.11 14.06 5.68
N SER A 222 -3.39 13.05 5.19
CA SER A 222 -2.05 12.71 5.67
C SER A 222 -0.95 13.58 5.05
N LEU A 223 -1.09 14.01 3.79
CA LEU A 223 -0.09 14.87 3.10
C LEU A 223 0.32 16.14 3.88
N PRO A 224 -0.60 16.90 4.53
CA PRO A 224 -0.22 18.02 5.39
C PRO A 224 0.51 17.64 6.69
N MET A 225 0.60 16.35 7.02
CA MET A 225 1.15 15.82 8.27
C MET A 225 2.50 15.12 8.09
N VAL A 226 3.19 15.34 6.96
CA VAL A 226 4.48 14.67 6.65
C VAL A 226 5.53 14.87 7.76
N ASP A 227 5.56 16.05 8.39
CA ASP A 227 6.52 16.37 9.45
C ASP A 227 6.13 15.80 10.84
N GLN A 228 4.96 15.16 10.96
CA GLN A 228 4.48 14.66 12.23
C GLN A 228 5.12 13.29 12.58
N PRO A 229 5.44 13.05 13.86
CA PRO A 229 5.96 11.76 14.30
C PRO A 229 4.90 10.67 14.05
N GLY A 230 5.32 9.58 13.41
CA GLY A 230 4.45 8.46 13.03
C GLY A 230 3.91 8.51 11.60
N PHE A 231 4.12 9.59 10.84
CA PHE A 231 3.76 9.62 9.41
C PHE A 231 4.48 8.52 8.62
N SER A 232 5.77 8.31 8.91
CA SER A 232 6.57 7.26 8.28
C SER A 232 6.00 5.85 8.49
N ASP A 233 5.43 5.58 9.66
CA ASP A 233 4.78 4.29 10.00
C ASP A 233 3.48 4.08 9.21
N MET A 234 2.78 5.16 8.85
CA MET A 234 1.54 5.08 8.07
C MET A 234 1.76 4.44 6.69
N ALA A 235 2.89 4.72 6.02
CA ALA A 235 3.22 4.05 4.77
C ALA A 235 3.36 2.52 4.94
N MET A 236 3.96 2.10 6.06
CA MET A 236 4.14 0.70 6.42
C MET A 236 2.81 0.02 6.75
N ASP A 237 1.93 0.71 7.47
CA ASP A 237 0.59 0.22 7.78
C ASP A 237 -0.29 0.11 6.52
N VAL A 238 -0.16 1.06 5.59
CA VAL A 238 -0.86 0.99 4.29
C VAL A 238 -0.37 -0.19 3.44
N LEU A 239 0.94 -0.48 3.43
CA LEU A 239 1.50 -1.64 2.72
C LEU A 239 0.91 -2.97 3.17
N GLN A 240 0.47 -3.10 4.43
CA GLN A 240 -0.17 -4.32 4.93
C GLN A 240 -1.49 -4.63 4.19
N ALA A 241 -2.18 -3.60 3.67
CA ALA A 241 -3.42 -3.78 2.91
C ALA A 241 -3.23 -4.54 1.58
N LEU A 242 -1.97 -4.73 1.11
CA LEU A 242 -1.65 -5.54 -0.08
C LEU A 242 -1.99 -7.03 0.09
N GLU A 243 -2.17 -7.52 1.32
CA GLU A 243 -2.62 -8.89 1.58
C GLU A 243 -4.02 -9.16 1.00
N ASN A 244 -4.84 -8.13 0.82
CA ASN A 244 -6.11 -8.28 0.12
C ASN A 244 -5.87 -8.65 -1.37
N LYS A 245 -6.52 -9.71 -1.86
CA LYS A 245 -6.32 -10.24 -3.22
C LYS A 245 -6.96 -9.42 -4.33
N ASN A 246 -7.72 -8.37 -4.01
CA ASN A 246 -8.37 -7.53 -5.03
C ASN A 246 -7.33 -6.63 -5.74
N LEU A 247 -7.19 -6.79 -7.07
CA LEU A 247 -6.19 -6.07 -7.86
C LEU A 247 -6.42 -4.55 -7.92
N VAL A 248 -7.68 -4.11 -7.99
CA VAL A 248 -8.04 -2.68 -8.00
C VAL A 248 -7.59 -2.02 -6.69
N LEU A 249 -7.84 -2.70 -5.58
CA LEU A 249 -7.42 -2.27 -4.26
C LEU A 249 -5.89 -2.24 -4.13
N ARG A 250 -5.19 -3.30 -4.55
CA ARG A 250 -3.72 -3.37 -4.55
C ARG A 250 -3.09 -2.21 -5.32
N ARG A 251 -3.61 -1.91 -6.53
CA ARG A 251 -3.17 -0.76 -7.32
C ARG A 251 -3.30 0.54 -6.55
N LYS A 252 -4.45 0.75 -5.89
CA LYS A 252 -4.70 1.95 -5.10
C LYS A 252 -3.78 2.08 -3.90
N VAL A 253 -3.54 0.97 -3.20
CA VAL A 253 -2.62 0.89 -2.06
C VAL A 253 -1.21 1.23 -2.49
N LEU A 254 -0.70 0.65 -3.59
CA LEU A 254 0.64 0.95 -4.11
C LEU A 254 0.79 2.44 -4.47
N ASN A 255 -0.17 3.00 -5.20
CA ASN A 255 -0.17 4.43 -5.54
C ASN A 255 -0.21 5.34 -4.29
N LEU A 256 -0.91 4.91 -3.25
CA LEU A 256 -0.95 5.63 -1.98
C LEU A 256 0.41 5.57 -1.27
N VAL A 257 1.03 4.40 -1.17
CA VAL A 257 2.35 4.20 -0.53
C VAL A 257 3.40 5.09 -1.16
N VAL A 258 3.45 5.16 -2.50
CA VAL A 258 4.39 6.04 -3.23
C VAL A 258 4.20 7.51 -2.82
N SER A 259 2.96 7.94 -2.57
CA SER A 259 2.69 9.31 -2.12
C SER A 259 2.97 9.57 -0.62
N LEU A 260 3.22 8.52 0.18
CA LEU A 260 3.52 8.59 1.61
C LEU A 260 5.02 8.38 1.90
N LEU A 261 5.86 8.37 0.86
CA LEU A 261 7.30 8.17 1.01
C LEU A 261 7.96 9.36 1.71
N THR A 262 8.88 9.04 2.61
CA THR A 262 9.74 9.97 3.35
C THR A 262 11.17 9.43 3.33
N PRO A 263 12.19 10.28 3.55
CA PRO A 263 13.58 9.82 3.67
C PRO A 263 13.79 8.75 4.76
N LEU A 264 12.88 8.66 5.73
CA LEU A 264 12.94 7.75 6.87
C LEU A 264 12.31 6.37 6.61
N ASN A 265 11.36 6.26 5.67
CA ASN A 265 10.64 4.99 5.41
C ASN A 265 10.98 4.35 4.07
N ILE A 266 11.58 5.08 3.13
CA ILE A 266 11.85 4.63 1.76
C ILE A 266 12.58 3.28 1.70
N ASP A 267 13.61 3.08 2.52
CA ASP A 267 14.40 1.85 2.52
C ASP A 267 13.57 0.63 2.95
N ASN A 268 12.73 0.80 3.98
CA ASN A 268 11.83 -0.25 4.45
C ASN A 268 10.71 -0.55 3.45
N VAL A 269 10.17 0.49 2.80
CA VAL A 269 9.14 0.33 1.75
C VAL A 269 9.71 -0.43 0.56
N LEU A 270 10.88 -0.04 0.05
CA LEU A 270 11.56 -0.73 -1.05
C LEU A 270 11.84 -2.20 -0.71
N LEU A 271 12.33 -2.48 0.50
CA LEU A 271 12.58 -3.85 0.96
C LEU A 271 11.30 -4.70 0.92
N ILE A 272 10.18 -4.19 1.45
CA ILE A 272 8.91 -4.93 1.44
C ILE A 272 8.40 -5.15 0.01
N LEU A 273 8.47 -4.15 -0.85
CA LEU A 273 8.00 -4.26 -2.23
C LEU A 273 8.83 -5.29 -3.03
N ARG A 274 10.16 -5.30 -2.83
CA ARG A 274 11.05 -6.30 -3.45
C ARG A 274 10.74 -7.72 -2.98
N ASN A 275 10.60 -7.93 -1.68
CA ASN A 275 10.21 -9.23 -1.14
C ASN A 275 8.85 -9.69 -1.71
N LYS A 276 7.88 -8.78 -1.83
CA LYS A 276 6.58 -9.09 -2.44
C LYS A 276 6.67 -9.37 -3.95
N LEU A 277 7.60 -8.74 -4.67
CA LEU A 277 7.85 -8.97 -6.09
C LEU A 277 8.43 -10.38 -6.32
N GLU A 278 9.44 -10.77 -5.54
CA GLU A 278 10.02 -12.13 -5.56
C GLU A 278 8.97 -13.21 -5.26
N MET A 279 8.13 -12.96 -4.25
CA MET A 279 7.02 -13.85 -3.93
C MET A 279 5.96 -13.91 -5.04
N ALA A 280 5.74 -12.81 -5.78
CA ALA A 280 4.82 -12.80 -6.90
C ALA A 280 5.37 -13.55 -8.13
N ALA A 281 6.69 -13.50 -8.35
CA ALA A 281 7.36 -14.22 -9.44
C ALA A 281 7.33 -15.75 -9.27
N SER A 282 7.38 -16.23 -8.03
CA SER A 282 7.40 -17.66 -7.68
C SER A 282 6.03 -18.28 -7.43
N ALA A 283 4.99 -17.46 -7.24
CA ALA A 283 3.65 -17.91 -6.92
C ALA A 283 2.71 -17.82 -8.14
N ASP A 284 1.60 -18.56 -8.08
CA ASP A 284 0.48 -18.49 -9.05
C ASP A 284 -0.32 -17.17 -8.87
N THR A 285 0.40 -16.05 -8.87
CA THR A 285 -0.16 -14.71 -8.71
C THR A 285 -0.40 -14.08 -10.09
N PRO A 286 -1.43 -13.23 -10.24
CA PRO A 286 -1.71 -12.59 -11.51
C PRO A 286 -0.51 -11.76 -11.97
N PHE A 287 -0.08 -11.94 -13.23
CA PHE A 287 1.00 -11.16 -13.86
C PHE A 287 0.76 -9.64 -13.73
N GLU A 288 -0.49 -9.20 -13.75
CA GLU A 288 -0.87 -7.81 -13.51
C GLU A 288 -0.38 -7.27 -12.15
N TYR A 289 -0.42 -8.09 -11.08
CA TYR A 289 0.07 -7.69 -9.77
C TYR A 289 1.59 -7.54 -9.73
N TYR A 290 2.30 -8.44 -10.42
CA TYR A 290 3.75 -8.37 -10.59
C TYR A 290 4.14 -7.04 -11.26
N GLN A 291 3.50 -6.69 -12.39
CA GLN A 291 3.73 -5.40 -13.07
C GLN A 291 3.43 -4.18 -12.21
N MET A 292 2.40 -4.25 -11.35
CA MET A 292 2.09 -3.16 -10.42
C MET A 292 3.21 -2.95 -9.38
N LEU A 293 3.81 -4.05 -8.89
CA LEU A 293 4.92 -3.98 -7.94
C LEU A 293 6.18 -3.39 -8.58
N GLU A 294 6.54 -3.81 -9.81
CA GLU A 294 7.66 -3.25 -10.56
C GLU A 294 7.49 -1.74 -10.78
N ARG A 295 6.29 -1.33 -11.21
CA ARG A 295 5.97 0.09 -11.37
C ARG A 295 6.11 0.87 -10.06
N ALA A 296 5.59 0.35 -8.95
CA ALA A 296 5.70 1.01 -7.66
C ALA A 296 7.16 1.14 -7.19
N ILE A 297 8.00 0.12 -7.42
CA ILE A 297 9.44 0.17 -7.11
C ILE A 297 10.15 1.24 -7.95
N ARG A 298 9.86 1.29 -9.25
CA ARG A 298 10.38 2.34 -10.15
C ARG A 298 9.96 3.73 -9.71
N ASP A 299 8.69 3.92 -9.33
CA ASP A 299 8.19 5.21 -8.83
C ASP A 299 8.88 5.60 -7.51
N CYS A 300 9.19 4.64 -6.63
CA CYS A 300 9.98 4.88 -5.41
C CYS A 300 11.40 5.35 -5.74
N HIS A 301 12.07 4.71 -6.71
CA HIS A 301 13.40 5.09 -7.16
C HIS A 301 13.41 6.47 -7.83
N PHE A 302 12.39 6.80 -8.61
CA PHE A 302 12.24 8.12 -9.21
C PHE A 302 12.04 9.21 -8.14
N ALA A 303 11.25 8.94 -7.09
CA ALA A 303 11.03 9.88 -6.00
C ALA A 303 12.25 10.08 -5.09
N TYR A 304 13.10 9.05 -4.94
CA TYR A 304 14.31 9.09 -4.12
C TYR A 304 15.52 8.49 -4.86
N PRO A 305 16.10 9.20 -5.83
CA PRO A 305 17.23 8.70 -6.64
C PRO A 305 18.46 8.38 -5.79
N ASP A 306 18.71 9.12 -4.71
CA ASP A 306 19.85 8.89 -3.81
C ASP A 306 19.80 7.53 -3.09
N ARG A 307 18.62 6.89 -3.05
CA ARG A 307 18.42 5.55 -2.49
C ARG A 307 18.61 4.44 -3.53
N ILE A 308 19.03 4.77 -4.75
CA ILE A 308 19.57 3.84 -5.74
C ILE A 308 20.97 3.34 -5.30
N MET A 309 21.63 4.00 -4.35
CA MET A 309 23.00 3.68 -3.91
C MET A 309 23.30 2.19 -3.57
N PRO A 310 22.38 1.39 -3.01
CA PRO A 310 22.59 -0.05 -2.83
C PRO A 310 22.61 -0.82 -4.16
N PHE A 311 21.91 -0.33 -5.19
CA PHE A 311 21.86 -0.87 -6.55
C PHE A 311 23.14 -0.53 -7.34
N ILE A 312 23.73 0.66 -7.10
CA ILE A 312 25.02 1.07 -7.69
C ILE A 312 26.17 0.17 -7.21
N ARG A 313 26.02 -0.50 -6.07
CA ARG A 313 27.02 -1.43 -5.53
C ARG A 313 26.87 -2.86 -6.03
N ASP A 314 25.86 -3.15 -6.87
CA ASP A 314 25.74 -4.47 -7.48
C ASP A 314 26.89 -4.66 -8.49
N PRO A 315 27.70 -5.73 -8.36
CA PRO A 315 28.80 -6.01 -9.28
C PRO A 315 28.36 -6.07 -10.75
N LYS A 316 27.13 -6.51 -11.03
CA LYS A 316 26.55 -6.56 -12.37
C LYS A 316 26.23 -5.16 -12.89
N TYR A 317 25.72 -4.26 -12.04
CA TYR A 317 25.47 -2.87 -12.40
C TYR A 317 26.77 -2.12 -12.67
N ILE A 318 27.79 -2.31 -11.82
CA ILE A 318 29.12 -1.73 -12.02
C ILE A 318 29.72 -2.22 -13.35
N ALA A 319 29.66 -3.54 -13.61
CA ALA A 319 30.14 -4.11 -14.86
C ALA A 319 29.40 -3.56 -16.09
N PHE A 320 28.07 -3.39 -16.02
CA PHE A 320 27.27 -2.78 -17.09
C PHE A 320 27.70 -1.34 -17.36
N VAL A 321 27.85 -0.52 -16.33
CA VAL A 321 28.27 0.89 -16.45
C VAL A 321 29.69 0.97 -17.04
N ASP A 322 30.62 0.16 -16.55
CA ASP A 322 31.99 0.14 -17.07
C ASP A 322 32.04 -0.29 -18.55
N CYS A 323 31.21 -1.27 -18.95
CA CYS A 323 31.08 -1.66 -20.36
C CYS A 323 30.51 -0.52 -21.22
N ILE A 324 29.51 0.22 -20.72
CA ILE A 324 28.97 1.41 -21.40
C ILE A 324 30.04 2.48 -21.56
N ASP A 325 30.76 2.81 -20.50
CA ASP A 325 31.83 3.82 -20.53
C ASP A 325 32.95 3.41 -21.50
N TYR A 326 33.23 2.11 -21.61
CA TYR A 326 34.19 1.56 -22.58
C TYR A 326 33.72 1.75 -24.03
N ILE A 327 32.47 1.38 -24.34
CA ILE A 327 31.88 1.60 -25.67
C ILE A 327 31.86 3.09 -26.00
N LYS A 328 31.48 3.92 -25.02
CA LYS A 328 31.42 5.37 -25.15
C LYS A 328 32.79 5.96 -25.48
N ASP A 329 33.85 5.54 -24.78
CA ASP A 329 35.23 5.99 -25.05
C ASP A 329 35.68 5.63 -26.47
N ILE A 330 35.29 4.45 -26.98
CA ILE A 330 35.57 4.05 -28.38
C ILE A 330 34.85 4.97 -29.37
N VAL A 331 33.55 5.21 -29.15
CA VAL A 331 32.70 6.03 -30.02
C VAL A 331 33.14 7.50 -30.01
N ASP A 332 33.38 8.07 -28.82
CA ASP A 332 33.78 9.48 -28.65
C ASP A 332 35.14 9.77 -29.30
N LYS A 333 36.05 8.77 -29.36
CA LYS A 333 37.36 8.89 -30.03
C LYS A 333 37.29 8.78 -31.54
N ASN A 334 36.28 8.11 -32.10
CA ASN A 334 36.13 7.97 -33.55
C ASN A 334 34.67 7.75 -33.95
N LEU A 335 33.89 8.82 -34.12
CA LEU A 335 32.48 8.75 -34.55
C LEU A 335 32.28 7.99 -35.87
N MET A 336 33.29 7.90 -36.73
CA MET A 336 33.22 7.17 -37.99
C MET A 336 33.25 5.64 -37.81
N ILE A 337 33.50 5.13 -36.60
CA ILE A 337 33.46 3.69 -36.31
C ILE A 337 32.06 3.18 -35.99
N CYS A 338 31.06 4.05 -35.74
CA CYS A 338 29.71 3.66 -35.35
C CYS A 338 29.06 2.65 -36.31
N ALA A 339 29.14 2.86 -37.63
CA ALA A 339 28.58 1.91 -38.60
C ALA A 339 29.29 0.54 -38.56
N GLN A 340 30.60 0.52 -38.29
CA GLN A 340 31.37 -0.72 -38.17
C GLN A 340 31.10 -1.43 -36.83
N LEU A 341 30.95 -0.66 -35.75
CA LEU A 341 30.55 -1.13 -34.43
C LEU A 341 29.14 -1.70 -34.44
N LEU A 342 28.19 -1.04 -35.11
CA LEU A 342 26.82 -1.51 -35.24
C LEU A 342 26.77 -2.91 -35.88
N LYS A 343 27.42 -3.07 -37.03
CA LYS A 343 27.58 -4.37 -37.72
C LYS A 343 28.29 -5.39 -36.83
N GLY A 344 29.29 -4.94 -36.10
CA GLY A 344 30.03 -5.72 -35.12
C GLY A 344 29.20 -6.26 -33.96
N PHE A 345 28.49 -5.37 -33.29
CA PHE A 345 27.65 -5.67 -32.15
C PHE A 345 26.53 -6.63 -32.53
N LEU A 346 25.86 -6.43 -33.67
CA LEU A 346 24.84 -7.34 -34.18
C LEU A 346 25.40 -8.77 -34.42
N MET A 347 26.64 -8.88 -34.90
CA MET A 347 27.30 -10.17 -35.14
C MET A 347 27.77 -10.87 -33.85
N VAL A 348 28.21 -10.09 -32.86
CA VAL A 348 28.81 -10.59 -31.62
C VAL A 348 27.76 -10.81 -30.52
N LEU A 349 26.55 -10.25 -30.66
CA LEU A 349 25.43 -10.42 -29.73
C LEU A 349 25.08 -11.88 -29.44
N ARG A 350 25.37 -12.81 -30.37
CA ARG A 350 25.23 -14.27 -30.22
C ARG A 350 26.39 -14.98 -29.49
N HIS A 351 27.44 -14.27 -29.09
CA HIS A 351 28.56 -14.81 -28.32
C HIS A 351 28.61 -14.36 -26.83
N VAL A 352 27.79 -13.38 -26.43
CA VAL A 352 27.70 -12.78 -25.09
C VAL A 352 27.05 -13.65 -24.00
N ARG A 353 27.83 -14.25 -23.12
CA ARG A 353 27.32 -15.12 -22.06
C ARG A 353 26.68 -14.38 -20.89
N SER A 354 27.13 -13.17 -20.54
CA SER A 354 26.63 -12.45 -19.36
C SER A 354 25.52 -11.43 -19.65
N SER A 355 24.65 -11.24 -18.65
CA SER A 355 23.56 -10.26 -18.73
C SER A 355 24.03 -8.81 -18.87
N PRO A 356 25.02 -8.33 -18.09
CA PRO A 356 25.45 -6.93 -18.11
C PRO A 356 26.08 -6.55 -19.45
N VAL A 357 26.95 -7.41 -19.99
CA VAL A 357 27.65 -7.17 -21.25
C VAL A 357 26.67 -7.16 -22.43
N CYS A 358 25.68 -8.04 -22.42
CA CYS A 358 24.66 -8.08 -23.48
C CYS A 358 23.83 -6.79 -23.50
N SER A 359 23.41 -6.30 -22.35
CA SER A 359 22.68 -5.03 -22.26
C SER A 359 23.53 -3.82 -22.63
N ALA A 360 24.83 -3.82 -22.30
CA ALA A 360 25.75 -2.79 -22.73
C ALA A 360 25.92 -2.79 -24.27
N ILE A 361 25.96 -3.97 -24.90
CA ILE A 361 26.00 -4.11 -26.37
C ILE A 361 24.69 -3.64 -27.01
N VAL A 362 23.53 -3.96 -26.44
CA VAL A 362 22.24 -3.45 -26.92
C VAL A 362 22.15 -1.93 -26.81
N TRP A 363 22.68 -1.34 -25.73
CA TRP A 363 22.85 0.10 -25.63
C TRP A 363 23.83 0.65 -26.68
N GLY A 364 24.95 -0.04 -26.92
CA GLY A 364 25.91 0.34 -27.94
C GLY A 364 25.30 0.34 -29.35
N ILE A 365 24.43 -0.63 -29.67
CA ILE A 365 23.66 -0.67 -30.92
C ILE A 365 22.79 0.57 -31.04
N SER A 366 22.03 0.92 -29.99
CA SER A 366 21.13 2.08 -30.06
C SER A 366 21.86 3.42 -30.18
N VAL A 367 23.08 3.52 -29.64
CA VAL A 367 23.93 4.71 -29.80
C VAL A 367 24.56 4.79 -31.20
N CYS A 368 24.86 3.64 -31.81
CA CYS A 368 25.51 3.58 -33.12
C CYS A 368 24.53 3.71 -34.30
N CYS A 369 23.23 3.49 -34.10
CA CYS A 369 22.21 3.77 -35.12
C CYS A 369 21.97 5.28 -35.22
N VAL A 370 22.23 5.86 -36.40
CA VAL A 370 22.11 7.32 -36.63
C VAL A 370 21.15 7.66 -37.78
N HIS A 371 20.72 6.66 -38.57
CA HIS A 371 19.86 6.83 -39.74
C HIS A 371 18.66 5.87 -39.70
N GLU A 372 17.48 6.33 -40.14
CA GLU A 372 16.21 5.57 -40.14
C GLU A 372 16.31 4.16 -40.78
N LEU A 373 17.12 3.98 -41.83
CA LEU A 373 17.32 2.68 -42.49
C LEU A 373 18.12 1.70 -41.60
N GLU A 374 19.08 2.22 -40.84
CA GLU A 374 19.85 1.45 -39.85
C GLU A 374 18.99 1.11 -38.64
N ASP A 375 18.11 2.03 -38.22
CA ASP A 375 17.14 1.82 -37.13
C ASP A 375 16.17 0.69 -37.46
N GLN A 376 15.52 0.76 -38.63
CA GLN A 376 14.52 -0.23 -39.02
C GLN A 376 15.15 -1.60 -39.25
N GLY A 377 16.36 -1.64 -39.83
CA GLY A 377 17.16 -2.86 -39.91
C GLY A 377 17.47 -3.42 -38.53
N ALA A 378 18.09 -2.62 -37.65
CA ALA A 378 18.46 -3.03 -36.29
C ALA A 378 17.26 -3.54 -35.51
N ILE A 379 16.11 -2.87 -35.59
CA ILE A 379 14.85 -3.32 -34.98
C ILE A 379 14.43 -4.68 -35.52
N VAL A 380 14.49 -4.92 -36.83
CA VAL A 380 14.13 -6.22 -37.43
C VAL A 380 15.07 -7.33 -36.97
N ALA A 381 16.39 -7.13 -37.01
CA ALA A 381 17.35 -8.14 -36.55
C ALA A 381 17.19 -8.44 -35.06
N ILE A 382 17.07 -7.39 -34.26
CA ILE A 382 16.92 -7.53 -32.82
C ILE A 382 15.58 -8.24 -32.52
N THR A 383 14.48 -7.81 -33.13
CA THR A 383 13.13 -8.38 -32.92
C THR A 383 13.00 -9.83 -33.41
N SER A 384 13.60 -10.17 -34.56
CA SER A 384 13.64 -11.56 -35.06
C SER A 384 14.43 -12.46 -34.12
N LEU A 385 15.61 -12.00 -33.68
CA LEU A 385 16.41 -12.67 -32.68
C LEU A 385 15.60 -12.90 -31.40
N PHE A 386 14.88 -11.90 -30.90
CA PHE A 386 14.00 -12.02 -29.72
C PHE A 386 12.86 -13.04 -29.91
N LYS A 387 12.23 -13.07 -31.08
CA LYS A 387 11.07 -13.92 -31.38
C LYS A 387 11.44 -15.40 -31.48
N ASP A 388 12.51 -15.71 -32.20
CA ASP A 388 12.99 -17.09 -32.37
C ASP A 388 13.44 -17.69 -31.02
N LEU A 389 14.02 -16.85 -30.15
CA LEU A 389 14.40 -17.22 -28.78
C LEU A 389 13.20 -17.56 -27.87
N LEU A 390 12.04 -16.92 -28.07
CA LEU A 390 10.83 -17.18 -27.29
C LEU A 390 10.13 -18.47 -27.70
N ASP A 391 10.17 -18.82 -28.99
CA ASP A 391 9.49 -20.01 -29.51
C ASP A 391 10.25 -21.30 -29.16
N GLN A 392 11.58 -21.27 -29.08
CA GLN A 392 12.38 -22.42 -28.63
C GLN A 392 12.16 -22.75 -27.14
N ARG A 393 11.96 -21.74 -26.26
CA ARG A 393 11.63 -21.94 -24.84
C ARG A 393 10.27 -22.62 -24.64
N LYS A 394 9.29 -22.33 -25.51
CA LYS A 394 8.00 -23.04 -25.46
C LYS A 394 8.19 -24.53 -25.75
N ILE A 395 9.11 -24.86 -26.66
CA ILE A 395 9.46 -26.24 -27.04
C ILE A 395 10.26 -26.93 -25.93
N GLU A 396 11.24 -26.26 -25.30
CA GLU A 396 12.02 -26.84 -24.19
C GLU A 396 11.22 -27.04 -22.91
N LYS A 397 10.28 -26.14 -22.58
CA LYS A 397 9.30 -26.33 -21.50
C LYS A 397 8.39 -27.54 -21.74
N LEU A 398 8.14 -27.89 -23.01
CA LEU A 398 7.38 -29.08 -23.40
C LEU A 398 8.23 -30.37 -23.33
N ILE A 399 9.56 -30.28 -23.35
CA ILE A 399 10.47 -31.45 -23.34
C ILE A 399 10.88 -31.84 -21.91
N ASN A 400 11.06 -30.88 -21.01
CA ASN A 400 11.62 -31.12 -19.66
C ASN A 400 10.61 -31.29 -18.52
N ASP A 401 9.32 -31.57 -18.81
CA ASP A 401 8.25 -31.80 -17.82
C ASP A 401 8.27 -30.81 -16.62
N GLY A 402 8.49 -29.52 -16.90
CA GLY A 402 8.34 -28.45 -15.91
C GLY A 402 9.41 -28.38 -14.80
N ALA A 403 10.54 -29.09 -14.89
CA ALA A 403 11.64 -28.88 -13.95
C ALA A 403 12.51 -27.69 -14.40
N GLU A 404 12.42 -26.57 -13.70
CA GLU A 404 13.37 -25.46 -13.84
C GLU A 404 14.77 -25.95 -13.44
N VAL A 405 15.71 -25.90 -14.37
CA VAL A 405 17.13 -26.06 -14.06
C VAL A 405 17.53 -24.85 -13.23
N GLN A 406 17.65 -25.06 -11.92
CA GLN A 406 18.07 -24.06 -10.97
C GLN A 406 19.54 -23.71 -11.24
N HIS A 407 19.78 -22.65 -12.01
CA HIS A 407 21.08 -22.01 -12.10
C HIS A 407 21.18 -21.00 -10.97
N ASP A 408 22.27 -21.11 -10.21
CA ASP A 408 22.54 -20.40 -8.96
C ASP A 408 22.75 -18.90 -9.22
N TYR A 409 21.65 -18.16 -9.39
CA TYR A 409 21.68 -16.72 -9.67
C TYR A 409 20.57 -16.00 -8.89
N THR A 410 20.44 -16.31 -7.61
CA THR A 410 19.62 -15.51 -6.71
C THR A 410 20.36 -14.21 -6.35
N LEU A 411 19.67 -13.07 -6.43
CA LEU A 411 20.11 -11.80 -5.86
C LEU A 411 20.50 -12.04 -4.39
N HIS A 412 21.76 -11.78 -4.06
CA HIS A 412 22.21 -11.95 -2.68
C HIS A 412 21.59 -10.82 -1.84
N ASN A 413 20.47 -11.11 -1.18
CA ASN A 413 19.64 -10.18 -0.40
C ASN A 413 20.30 -9.59 0.86
N ASN A 414 21.63 -9.62 0.94
CA ASN A 414 22.39 -9.04 2.03
C ASN A 414 23.64 -8.32 1.46
N PRO A 415 23.70 -6.97 1.49
CA PRO A 415 24.87 -6.23 1.05
C PRO A 415 26.15 -6.55 1.85
N ASN A 416 26.03 -7.34 2.93
CA ASN A 416 27.14 -7.78 3.76
C ASN A 416 27.57 -9.25 3.53
N SER A 417 26.94 -10.01 2.63
CA SER A 417 27.31 -11.42 2.39
C SER A 417 28.12 -11.67 1.12
N ALA A 418 28.18 -10.71 0.19
CA ALA A 418 29.18 -10.74 -0.86
C ALA A 418 30.54 -10.46 -0.21
N LYS A 419 31.37 -11.48 -0.03
CA LYS A 419 32.78 -11.25 0.28
C LYS A 419 33.33 -10.41 -0.87
N GLU A 420 34.00 -9.30 -0.57
CA GLU A 420 34.62 -8.39 -1.58
C GLU A 420 35.42 -9.16 -2.66
N GLY A 421 35.96 -10.34 -2.32
CA GLY A 421 36.64 -11.22 -3.27
C GLY A 421 35.77 -11.81 -4.38
N ASP A 422 34.50 -12.17 -4.12
CA ASP A 422 33.61 -12.74 -5.14
C ASP A 422 33.04 -11.64 -6.06
N ALA A 423 32.76 -10.46 -5.51
CA ALA A 423 32.28 -9.30 -6.29
C ALA A 423 33.35 -8.79 -7.27
N HIS A 424 34.61 -8.70 -6.83
CA HIS A 424 35.72 -8.29 -7.69
C HIS A 424 36.03 -9.35 -8.76
N GLY A 425 35.91 -10.65 -8.43
CA GLY A 425 36.09 -11.73 -9.40
C GLY A 425 35.06 -11.71 -10.54
N MET A 426 33.78 -11.53 -10.22
CA MET A 426 32.71 -11.44 -11.23
C MET A 426 32.84 -10.16 -12.09
N HIS A 427 33.27 -9.05 -11.50
CA HIS A 427 33.49 -7.79 -12.21
C HIS A 427 34.62 -7.91 -13.25
N GLU A 428 35.75 -8.49 -12.87
CA GLU A 428 36.86 -8.75 -13.80
C GLU A 428 36.49 -9.79 -14.87
N GLU A 429 35.66 -10.79 -14.56
CA GLU A 429 35.15 -11.75 -15.55
C GLU A 429 34.32 -11.08 -16.65
N HIS A 430 33.38 -10.20 -16.28
CA HIS A 430 32.57 -9.45 -17.26
C HIS A 430 33.40 -8.48 -18.09
N LYS A 431 34.42 -7.86 -17.49
CA LYS A 431 35.35 -6.99 -18.20
C LYS A 431 36.19 -7.77 -19.21
N MET A 432 36.70 -8.94 -18.83
CA MET A 432 37.42 -9.84 -19.73
C MET A 432 36.52 -10.33 -20.87
N GLU A 433 35.26 -10.65 -20.59
CA GLU A 433 34.30 -11.02 -21.62
C GLU A 433 34.08 -9.87 -22.62
N MET A 434 33.91 -8.63 -22.13
CA MET A 434 33.76 -7.47 -23.00
C MET A 434 35.01 -7.19 -23.85
N GLU A 435 36.20 -7.32 -23.28
CA GLU A 435 37.46 -7.22 -24.01
C GLU A 435 37.62 -8.35 -25.05
N GLU A 436 37.25 -9.59 -24.73
CA GLU A 436 37.25 -10.71 -25.68
C GLU A 436 36.29 -10.43 -26.86
N LEU A 437 35.08 -9.95 -26.57
CA LEU A 437 34.08 -9.63 -27.59
C LEU A 437 34.55 -8.50 -28.51
N LEU A 438 35.16 -7.44 -27.96
CA LEU A 438 35.62 -6.29 -28.75
C LEU A 438 36.93 -6.57 -29.51
N PHE A 439 37.94 -7.14 -28.86
CA PHE A 439 39.27 -7.28 -29.47
C PHE A 439 39.43 -8.58 -30.25
N VAL A 440 38.79 -9.68 -29.80
CA VAL A 440 38.95 -11.00 -30.41
C VAL A 440 37.83 -11.27 -31.42
N HIS A 441 36.56 -11.10 -31.01
CA HIS A 441 35.43 -11.42 -31.88
C HIS A 441 35.11 -10.31 -32.89
N LEU A 442 35.20 -9.05 -32.47
CA LEU A 442 34.97 -7.91 -33.34
C LEU A 442 36.26 -7.47 -34.07
N GLY A 443 37.44 -7.83 -33.57
CA GLY A 443 38.72 -7.47 -34.20
C GLY A 443 39.02 -5.97 -34.15
N LEU A 444 38.54 -5.30 -33.10
CA LEU A 444 38.83 -3.89 -32.84
C LEU A 444 40.33 -3.74 -32.52
N ALA A 445 41.02 -2.80 -33.14
CA ALA A 445 42.44 -2.54 -32.95
C ALA A 445 42.68 -1.06 -32.64
N GLN A 446 43.50 -0.81 -31.62
CA GLN A 446 43.89 0.55 -31.27
C GLN A 446 44.95 1.05 -32.27
N GLN A 447 44.68 2.21 -32.87
CA GLN A 447 45.57 2.87 -33.81
C GLN A 447 46.61 3.75 -33.07
N VAL A 448 47.69 4.09 -33.78
CA VAL A 448 48.81 4.90 -33.25
C VAL A 448 48.37 6.31 -32.80
N ASN A 449 47.26 6.82 -33.33
CA ASN A 449 46.66 8.11 -32.94
C ASN A 449 45.76 8.03 -31.69
N GLY A 450 45.65 6.84 -31.06
CA GLY A 450 44.77 6.60 -29.92
C GLY A 450 43.31 6.32 -30.26
N GLY A 451 42.93 6.37 -31.55
CA GLY A 451 41.60 5.97 -32.04
C GLY A 451 41.50 4.45 -32.25
N TYR A 452 40.30 3.97 -32.56
CA TYR A 452 40.03 2.55 -32.82
C TYR A 452 39.64 2.31 -34.29
N ALA A 453 39.93 1.12 -34.81
CA ALA A 453 39.45 0.64 -36.10
C ALA A 453 39.25 -0.88 -36.09
N ILE A 454 38.29 -1.37 -36.86
CA ILE A 454 38.05 -2.82 -37.00
C ILE A 454 38.87 -3.34 -38.20
N ALA A 455 39.67 -4.39 -37.97
CA ALA A 455 40.71 -4.87 -38.88
C ALA A 455 40.20 -5.32 -40.27
N SER A 456 38.89 -5.48 -40.46
CA SER A 456 38.28 -5.87 -41.74
C SER A 456 38.02 -4.71 -42.72
N SER A 457 38.42 -3.46 -42.42
CA SER A 457 38.04 -2.30 -43.24
C SER A 457 39.04 -1.85 -44.32
N SER A 458 39.90 -2.73 -44.85
CA SER A 458 40.74 -2.38 -46.02
C SER A 458 40.02 -2.49 -47.37
N LYS A 459 38.69 -2.42 -47.40
CA LYS A 459 37.93 -2.08 -48.61
C LYS A 459 36.92 -1.01 -48.25
N SER A 460 37.04 0.15 -48.88
CA SER A 460 35.97 1.14 -48.93
C SER A 460 34.77 0.49 -49.59
N ILE A 461 33.70 0.25 -48.84
CA ILE A 461 32.47 -0.31 -49.39
C ILE A 461 31.43 0.80 -49.33
N ALA A 462 31.36 1.53 -50.42
CA ALA A 462 30.12 2.16 -50.83
C ALA A 462 29.28 1.05 -51.47
N ASP A 463 28.47 0.36 -50.69
CA ASP A 463 27.35 -0.43 -51.22
C ASP A 463 26.35 -0.70 -50.10
N HIS A 464 25.17 -0.09 -50.27
CA HIS A 464 23.98 -0.29 -49.43
C HIS A 464 23.51 -1.76 -49.46
N ASP A 465 23.84 -2.50 -50.52
CA ASP A 465 23.45 -3.89 -50.76
C ASP A 465 24.15 -4.90 -49.82
N GLU A 466 25.39 -4.62 -49.39
CA GLU A 466 26.10 -5.53 -48.48
C GLU A 466 25.54 -5.45 -47.06
N PHE A 467 25.03 -4.28 -46.67
CA PHE A 467 24.37 -4.03 -45.38
C PHE A 467 23.04 -4.80 -45.29
N GLU A 468 22.22 -4.76 -46.33
CA GLU A 468 20.96 -5.50 -46.43
C GLU A 468 21.21 -7.03 -46.45
N SER A 469 22.28 -7.47 -47.12
CA SER A 469 22.68 -8.88 -47.14
C SER A 469 23.17 -9.42 -45.79
N LEU A 470 23.71 -8.57 -44.91
CA LEU A 470 24.09 -8.96 -43.54
C LEU A 470 22.87 -9.15 -42.63
N PHE A 471 21.84 -8.32 -42.79
CA PHE A 471 20.55 -8.51 -42.14
C PHE A 471 19.86 -9.79 -42.59
N MET A 472 20.00 -10.16 -43.87
CA MET A 472 19.52 -11.45 -44.39
C MET A 472 20.41 -12.64 -43.99
N ALA A 473 21.71 -12.43 -43.74
CA ALA A 473 22.63 -13.46 -43.24
C ALA A 473 22.46 -13.76 -41.74
N LEU A 474 21.75 -12.89 -41.00
CA LEU A 474 21.38 -13.09 -39.59
C LEU A 474 20.33 -14.21 -39.39
N GLU A 475 19.89 -14.87 -40.46
CA GLU A 475 18.88 -15.94 -40.40
C GLU A 475 19.42 -17.34 -40.05
N LEU A 476 20.73 -17.57 -39.81
CA LEU A 476 21.17 -18.92 -39.43
C LEU A 476 22.41 -18.96 -38.49
N GLU A 477 22.22 -19.70 -37.40
CA GLU A 477 23.19 -20.28 -36.46
C GLU A 477 23.75 -19.44 -35.28
N ARG A 478 23.22 -19.87 -34.12
CA ARG A 478 23.79 -20.01 -32.76
C ARG A 478 23.38 -18.98 -31.72
N THR A 479 23.03 -19.54 -30.56
CA THR A 479 21.83 -19.28 -29.76
C THR A 479 22.21 -19.45 -28.28
N ASP A 480 22.28 -18.40 -27.46
CA ASP A 480 22.56 -18.62 -26.02
C ASP A 480 22.36 -17.43 -25.04
N ASN A 481 22.27 -16.17 -25.49
CA ASN A 481 22.72 -15.07 -24.62
C ASN A 481 21.63 -14.31 -23.88
N LEU A 482 20.53 -14.03 -24.56
CA LEU A 482 19.43 -13.29 -23.95
C LEU A 482 18.63 -14.15 -22.96
N ALA A 483 18.58 -15.47 -23.16
CA ALA A 483 18.00 -16.38 -22.17
C ALA A 483 18.87 -16.46 -20.90
N ARG A 484 20.19 -16.30 -21.00
CA ARG A 484 21.08 -16.06 -19.84
C ARG A 484 20.81 -14.71 -19.20
N VAL A 485 20.54 -13.67 -20.00
CA VAL A 485 20.20 -12.32 -19.51
C VAL A 485 18.90 -12.32 -18.72
N VAL A 486 17.81 -12.80 -19.32
CA VAL A 486 16.46 -12.83 -18.73
C VAL A 486 16.33 -13.93 -17.66
N GLY A 487 17.04 -15.04 -17.80
CA GLY A 487 17.10 -16.12 -16.81
C GLY A 487 18.00 -15.80 -15.59
N SER A 488 18.78 -14.73 -15.63
CA SER A 488 19.59 -14.26 -14.48
C SER A 488 18.78 -13.61 -13.36
N GLY A 489 17.47 -13.46 -13.54
CA GLY A 489 16.56 -12.93 -12.52
C GLY A 489 16.60 -11.40 -12.36
N ASP A 490 17.11 -10.65 -13.36
CA ASP A 490 17.20 -9.18 -13.29
C ASP A 490 16.05 -8.49 -14.07
N PRO A 491 14.96 -8.09 -13.38
CA PRO A 491 13.81 -7.43 -14.00
C PRO A 491 14.13 -6.00 -14.49
N LEU A 492 15.14 -5.33 -13.90
CA LEU A 492 15.51 -3.98 -14.31
C LEU A 492 16.27 -4.00 -15.65
N LEU A 493 17.02 -5.07 -15.89
CA LEU A 493 17.71 -5.28 -17.14
C LEU A 493 16.75 -5.68 -18.28
N ALA A 494 15.74 -6.48 -17.98
CA ALA A 494 14.67 -6.79 -18.91
C ALA A 494 13.88 -5.53 -19.30
N ASP A 495 13.53 -4.69 -18.32
CA ASP A 495 12.86 -3.41 -18.55
C ASP A 495 13.74 -2.43 -19.35
N PHE A 496 15.05 -2.36 -19.06
CA PHE A 496 15.98 -1.50 -19.79
C PHE A 496 16.09 -1.89 -21.28
N VAL A 497 16.21 -3.18 -21.56
CA VAL A 497 16.27 -3.69 -22.95
C VAL A 497 14.96 -3.41 -23.69
N LEU A 498 13.81 -3.57 -23.03
CA LEU A 498 12.50 -3.22 -23.59
C LEU A 498 12.35 -1.71 -23.86
N ASP A 499 12.83 -0.87 -22.95
CA ASP A 499 12.81 0.60 -23.07
C ASP A 499 13.71 1.09 -24.22
N VAL A 500 14.88 0.47 -24.43
CA VAL A 500 15.74 0.75 -25.58
C VAL A 500 15.07 0.34 -26.89
N LEU A 501 14.39 -0.81 -26.93
CA LEU A 501 13.63 -1.24 -28.11
C LEU A 501 12.48 -0.29 -28.43
N SER A 502 11.75 0.17 -27.41
CA SER A 502 10.69 1.16 -27.58
C SER A 502 11.21 2.48 -28.15
N ARG A 503 12.35 2.98 -27.66
CA ARG A 503 12.98 4.19 -28.21
C ARG A 503 13.41 4.03 -29.66
N LEU A 504 14.02 2.90 -30.02
CA LEU A 504 14.40 2.62 -31.40
C LEU A 504 13.16 2.58 -32.31
N MET A 505 12.07 1.96 -31.86
CA MET A 505 10.80 1.94 -32.61
C MET A 505 10.18 3.33 -32.79
N GLU A 506 10.24 4.20 -31.78
CA GLU A 506 9.76 5.58 -31.89
C GLU A 506 10.58 6.38 -32.92
N MET A 507 11.90 6.26 -32.89
CA MET A 507 12.81 6.96 -33.82
C MET A 507 12.69 6.47 -35.27
N GLY A 508 12.32 5.20 -35.50
CA GLY A 508 12.07 4.66 -36.85
C GLY A 508 10.67 4.94 -37.42
N THR A 509 9.82 5.71 -36.72
CA THR A 509 8.44 6.03 -37.16
C THR A 509 8.16 7.53 -37.38
N GLU A 510 9.13 8.39 -37.11
CA GLU A 510 9.17 9.78 -37.62
C GLU A 510 9.85 9.81 -38.99
#